data_AF-A0A7J4K3W4-F1
#
_entry.id   AF-A0A7J4K3W4-F1
#
_cell.length_a   1.000
_cell.length_b   1.000
_cell.length_c   1.000
_cell.angle_alpha   90.00
_cell.angle_beta   90.00
_cell.angle_gamma   90.00
#
_symmetry.space_group_name_H-M   'P 1'
#
loop_
_entity.id
_entity.type
_entity.pdbx_description
1 polymer ?
#
loop_
_entity_poly.entity_id
_entity_poly.type
_entity_poly.pdbx_seq_one_letter_code
_entity_poly.pdbx_strand_id
1 'polypeptide(L)'
;MAKKLPVSKPSSLKQDIITPVVMPASKTDEMCIASNNNRLGSDRTGNDRLGNPRQMIVGRLVGQRVILDSSDPARDLYSQSRYGTVVSGGRVQLSLLEGLFLLEKEKIVVKDGRSRTLSHDALLAAGKRGDKSASVKYAVFRDLRARGYIVKTALKFGADLRVYDRGVKPGEDHAKWIVYPVHESAHMTWYDFSAKNRVAHSTKKRLLIGVVDDEDDVTYYEVKWMRP
;
A
#
# COMPACT_ATOMS: atom_id res chain seq x y z
N MET A 1 0.97 -63.28 21.53
CA MET A 1 1.69 -62.77 20.34
C MET A 1 1.23 -61.34 20.06
N ALA A 2 2.00 -60.33 20.46
CA ALA A 2 1.66 -58.92 20.26
C ALA A 2 2.44 -58.36 19.05
N LYS A 3 1.72 -57.92 18.02
CA LYS A 3 2.26 -57.32 16.78
C LYS A 3 2.77 -55.91 17.11
N LYS A 4 4.09 -55.67 17.00
CA LYS A 4 4.67 -54.32 16.98
C LYS A 4 4.21 -53.60 15.70
N LEU A 5 3.55 -52.45 15.85
CA LEU A 5 3.36 -51.47 14.77
C LEU A 5 4.67 -50.71 14.54
N PRO A 6 5.03 -50.38 13.28
CA PRO A 6 6.26 -49.66 12.99
C PRO A 6 6.13 -48.19 13.43
N VAL A 7 7.14 -47.73 14.18
CA VAL A 7 7.33 -46.33 14.55
C VAL A 7 7.56 -45.54 13.25
N SER A 8 6.62 -44.67 12.90
CA SER A 8 6.78 -43.71 11.81
C SER A 8 7.92 -42.74 12.14
N LYS A 9 8.83 -42.58 11.18
CA LYS A 9 9.94 -41.61 11.26
C LYS A 9 9.40 -40.21 11.58
N PRO A 10 10.08 -39.40 12.42
CA PRO A 10 9.70 -38.01 12.60
C PRO A 10 9.83 -37.28 11.25
N SER A 11 8.72 -36.73 10.77
CA SER A 11 8.68 -35.91 9.57
C SER A 11 9.60 -34.71 9.74
N SER A 12 10.47 -34.49 8.77
CA SER A 12 11.42 -33.39 8.72
C SER A 12 10.78 -32.04 9.10
N LEU A 13 11.30 -31.45 10.16
CA LEU A 13 11.02 -30.07 10.56
C LEU A 13 11.40 -29.15 9.40
N LYS A 14 10.38 -28.56 8.77
CA LYS A 14 10.52 -27.55 7.73
C LYS A 14 10.98 -26.25 8.39
N GLN A 15 12.14 -25.73 7.99
CA GLN A 15 12.65 -24.45 8.48
C GLN A 15 12.46 -23.37 7.41
N ASP A 16 11.96 -22.20 7.81
CA ASP A 16 11.77 -21.04 6.94
C ASP A 16 12.99 -20.12 7.06
N ILE A 17 13.53 -19.63 5.93
CA ILE A 17 14.66 -18.69 5.91
C ILE A 17 14.12 -17.28 5.62
N ILE A 18 14.51 -16.33 6.46
CA ILE A 18 14.15 -14.91 6.36
C ILE A 18 15.34 -14.18 5.75
N THR A 19 15.17 -13.59 4.56
CA THR A 19 16.21 -12.78 3.91
C THR A 19 15.83 -11.30 3.93
N PRO A 20 16.73 -10.40 4.37
CA PRO A 20 16.48 -8.96 4.20
C PRO A 20 16.40 -8.65 2.70
N VAL A 21 15.38 -7.88 2.31
CA VAL A 21 15.24 -7.41 0.94
C VAL A 21 15.50 -5.92 0.92
N VAL A 22 16.59 -5.56 0.26
CA VAL A 22 16.85 -4.17 -0.12
C VAL A 22 15.88 -3.83 -1.26
N MET A 23 14.78 -3.17 -0.91
CA MET A 23 13.87 -2.62 -1.91
C MET A 23 14.58 -1.47 -2.63
N PRO A 24 14.62 -1.45 -3.97
CA PRO A 24 15.30 -0.40 -4.70
C PRO A 24 14.74 0.97 -4.31
N ALA A 25 15.62 1.87 -3.86
CA ALA A 25 15.28 3.23 -3.48
C ALA A 25 14.48 3.92 -4.59
N SER A 26 13.59 4.83 -4.20
CA SER A 26 12.91 5.73 -5.13
C SER A 26 13.94 6.60 -5.84
N LYS A 27 14.27 6.28 -7.09
CA LYS A 27 14.84 7.26 -8.03
C LYS A 27 13.71 8.15 -8.54
N THR A 28 13.19 9.03 -7.69
CA THR A 28 12.23 10.06 -8.12
C THR A 28 12.55 11.36 -7.41
N ASP A 29 13.62 11.99 -7.89
CA ASP A 29 13.78 13.46 -7.88
C ASP A 29 14.69 13.99 -9.01
N GLU A 30 15.33 13.14 -9.84
CA GLU A 30 16.24 13.61 -10.92
C GLU A 30 15.78 13.36 -12.36
N MET A 31 14.60 12.78 -12.62
CA MET A 31 14.16 12.44 -13.99
C MET A 31 13.12 13.42 -14.58
N CYS A 32 13.31 14.73 -14.40
CA CYS A 32 12.52 15.74 -15.12
C CYS A 32 13.32 16.94 -15.68
N ILE A 33 14.65 16.97 -15.58
CA ILE A 33 15.46 18.09 -16.09
C ILE A 33 16.55 17.57 -17.04
N ALA A 34 16.15 17.09 -18.22
CA ALA A 34 17.01 17.09 -19.41
C ALA A 34 16.25 16.49 -20.58
N SER A 35 15.68 17.35 -21.43
CA SER A 35 15.65 17.20 -22.90
C SER A 35 14.71 18.25 -23.46
N ASN A 36 15.24 19.43 -23.76
CA ASN A 36 14.95 20.11 -25.03
C ASN A 36 15.68 21.44 -25.04
N ASN A 37 16.82 21.46 -25.72
CA ASN A 37 17.40 22.70 -26.21
C ASN A 37 17.41 22.66 -27.74
N ASN A 38 16.64 23.61 -28.29
CA ASN A 38 16.87 24.31 -29.55
C ASN A 38 16.47 23.66 -30.88
N ARG A 39 15.30 24.07 -31.40
CA ARG A 39 15.16 24.56 -32.78
C ARG A 39 14.22 25.76 -32.82
N LEU A 40 14.78 26.91 -33.16
CA LEU A 40 14.09 28.16 -33.48
C LEU A 40 13.18 27.97 -34.71
N GLY A 41 11.95 28.48 -34.59
CA GLY A 41 10.97 28.55 -35.66
C GLY A 41 9.83 29.47 -35.24
N SER A 42 9.88 30.68 -35.80
CA SER A 42 8.97 31.82 -35.67
C SER A 42 7.47 31.52 -35.58
N ASP A 43 6.80 32.43 -34.87
CA ASP A 43 5.54 33.10 -35.24
C ASP A 43 4.25 32.74 -34.46
N ARG A 44 3.68 33.80 -33.86
CA ARG A 44 2.26 34.07 -33.57
C ARG A 44 1.61 33.51 -32.29
N THR A 45 1.33 34.48 -31.40
CA THR A 45 0.07 34.71 -30.65
C THR A 45 -0.52 33.58 -29.82
N GLY A 46 -0.60 33.81 -28.50
CA GLY A 46 -1.68 33.27 -27.68
C GLY A 46 -1.24 32.60 -26.38
N ASN A 47 -1.16 33.39 -25.32
CA ASN A 47 -1.60 33.03 -23.96
C ASN A 47 -1.28 31.59 -23.47
N ASP A 48 -0.02 31.33 -23.11
CA ASP A 48 0.39 30.05 -22.54
C ASP A 48 0.53 30.14 -21.00
N ARG A 49 -0.44 29.48 -20.32
CA ARG A 49 -0.29 28.72 -19.06
C ARG A 49 -0.06 29.48 -17.76
N LEU A 50 -1.13 30.08 -17.25
CA LEU A 50 -1.41 29.98 -15.81
C LEU A 50 -1.69 28.50 -15.50
N GLY A 51 -0.78 27.85 -14.78
CA GLY A 51 -0.95 26.47 -14.31
C GLY A 51 -2.30 26.32 -13.62
N ASN A 52 -3.10 25.37 -14.09
CA ASN A 52 -4.44 25.07 -13.57
C ASN A 52 -4.37 24.96 -12.03
N PRO A 53 -5.14 25.73 -11.24
CA PRO A 53 -5.16 25.57 -9.80
C PRO A 53 -5.49 24.12 -9.50
N ARG A 54 -4.63 23.42 -8.76
CA ARG A 54 -4.86 22.03 -8.36
C ARG A 54 -6.19 21.99 -7.61
N GLN A 55 -7.27 21.58 -8.30
CA GLN A 55 -8.59 21.48 -7.68
C GLN A 55 -8.49 20.48 -6.54
N MET A 56 -8.61 20.96 -5.29
CA MET A 56 -8.63 20.11 -4.12
C MET A 56 -9.91 19.30 -4.12
N ILE A 57 -9.77 17.97 -4.11
CA ILE A 57 -10.92 17.08 -4.12
C ILE A 57 -11.43 16.96 -2.69
N VAL A 58 -12.71 17.24 -2.49
CA VAL A 58 -13.35 17.08 -1.18
C VAL A 58 -13.82 15.63 -1.03
N GLY A 59 -13.49 15.04 0.11
CA GLY A 59 -13.95 13.73 0.52
C GLY A 59 -14.63 13.78 1.90
N ARG A 60 -15.49 12.80 2.17
CA ARG A 60 -16.14 12.61 3.46
C ARG A 60 -15.70 11.30 4.10
N LEU A 61 -15.33 11.34 5.37
CA LEU A 61 -15.11 10.14 6.17
C LEU A 61 -16.47 9.51 6.52
N VAL A 62 -16.65 8.25 6.14
CA VAL A 62 -17.83 7.44 6.47
C VAL A 62 -17.35 6.10 7.01
N GLY A 63 -17.50 5.90 8.32
CA GLY A 63 -16.94 4.73 9.02
C GLY A 63 -15.41 4.69 8.92
N GLN A 64 -14.87 3.65 8.26
CA GLN A 64 -13.43 3.46 8.04
C GLN A 64 -13.00 3.72 6.59
N ARG A 65 -13.78 4.49 5.84
CA ARG A 65 -13.54 4.76 4.42
C ARG A 65 -13.72 6.24 4.11
N VAL A 66 -12.96 6.75 3.15
CA VAL A 66 -13.10 8.12 2.65
C VAL A 66 -13.78 8.06 1.30
N ILE A 67 -14.91 8.74 1.16
CA ILE A 67 -15.69 8.81 -0.08
C ILE A 67 -15.42 10.17 -0.72
N LEU A 68 -14.82 10.16 -1.90
CA LEU A 68 -14.63 11.35 -2.72
C LEU A 68 -15.90 11.62 -3.54
N ASP A 69 -16.26 12.89 -3.66
CA ASP A 69 -17.35 13.31 -4.53
C ASP A 69 -17.00 13.08 -6.01
N SER A 70 -18.02 12.84 -6.83
CA SER A 70 -17.83 12.60 -8.27
C SER A 70 -17.33 13.88 -8.92
N SER A 71 -16.04 13.91 -9.23
CA SER A 71 -15.35 14.99 -9.92
C SER A 71 -14.32 14.39 -10.87
N ASP A 72 -14.00 15.09 -11.97
CA ASP A 72 -12.99 14.60 -12.93
C ASP A 72 -11.62 14.36 -12.26
N PRO A 73 -11.13 15.23 -11.36
CA PRO A 73 -9.90 14.96 -10.62
C PRO A 73 -9.96 13.70 -9.74
N ALA A 74 -11.13 13.37 -9.17
CA ALA A 74 -11.30 12.12 -8.42
C ALA A 74 -11.18 10.89 -9.34
N ARG A 75 -11.71 10.97 -10.56
CA ARG A 75 -11.56 9.91 -11.56
C ARG A 75 -10.11 9.78 -12.02
N ASP A 76 -9.38 10.89 -12.12
CA ASP A 76 -7.96 10.90 -12.46
C ASP A 76 -7.09 10.23 -11.40
N LEU A 77 -7.41 10.39 -10.11
CA LEU A 77 -6.74 9.65 -9.04
C LEU A 77 -6.88 8.13 -9.21
N TYR A 78 -8.02 7.66 -9.72
CA TYR A 78 -8.21 6.25 -10.05
C TYR A 78 -7.49 5.86 -11.35
N SER A 79 -7.59 6.66 -12.42
CA SER A 79 -7.05 6.29 -13.73
C SER A 79 -5.51 6.30 -13.74
N GLN A 80 -4.89 7.34 -13.18
CA GLN A 80 -3.44 7.58 -13.21
C GLN A 80 -2.71 6.90 -12.07
N SER A 81 -3.16 7.12 -10.82
CA SER A 81 -2.44 6.67 -9.62
C SER A 81 -3.08 5.45 -8.92
N ARG A 82 -4.20 4.98 -9.47
CA ARG A 82 -4.94 3.78 -9.02
C ARG A 82 -5.25 3.85 -7.53
N TYR A 83 -5.72 4.99 -7.04
CA TYR A 83 -6.23 5.12 -5.68
C TYR A 83 -7.71 4.73 -5.60
N GLY A 84 -8.08 4.00 -4.56
CA GLY A 84 -9.45 3.61 -4.26
C GLY A 84 -10.08 2.61 -5.23
N THR A 85 -11.41 2.57 -5.17
CA THR A 85 -12.32 1.81 -6.04
C THR A 85 -13.47 2.73 -6.44
N VAL A 86 -13.83 2.74 -7.72
CA VAL A 86 -15.00 3.48 -8.21
C VAL A 86 -16.27 2.78 -7.72
N VAL A 87 -17.21 3.57 -7.19
CA VAL A 87 -18.51 3.11 -6.71
C VAL A 87 -19.61 3.72 -7.59
N SER A 88 -20.81 3.12 -7.55
CA SER A 88 -21.99 3.61 -8.25
C SER A 88 -22.19 5.12 -8.09
N GLY A 89 -22.49 5.80 -9.20
CA GLY A 89 -22.64 7.26 -9.23
C GLY A 89 -21.32 8.03 -9.44
N GLY A 90 -20.25 7.37 -9.89
CA GLY A 90 -19.00 8.02 -10.29
C GLY A 90 -18.14 8.53 -9.13
N ARG A 91 -18.51 8.19 -7.88
CA ARG A 91 -17.74 8.50 -6.67
C ARG A 91 -16.56 7.54 -6.52
N VAL A 92 -15.49 8.01 -5.90
CA VAL A 92 -14.32 7.17 -5.62
C VAL A 92 -14.25 6.90 -4.13
N GLN A 93 -14.25 5.63 -3.77
CA GLN A 93 -14.11 5.20 -2.40
C GLN A 93 -12.66 4.80 -2.13
N LEU A 94 -12.02 5.52 -1.21
CA LEU A 94 -10.68 5.26 -0.73
C LEU A 94 -10.73 4.40 0.54
N SER A 95 -9.76 3.51 0.68
CA SER A 95 -9.43 2.96 1.98
C SER A 95 -8.86 4.05 2.90
N LEU A 96 -8.91 3.82 4.21
CA LEU A 96 -8.40 4.81 5.16
C LEU A 96 -6.92 5.15 4.93
N LEU A 97 -6.08 4.13 4.65
CA LEU A 97 -4.65 4.32 4.36
C LEU A 97 -4.43 5.16 3.11
N GLU A 98 -5.21 4.92 2.05
CA GLU A 98 -5.16 5.74 0.82
C GLU A 98 -5.62 7.18 1.09
N GLY A 99 -6.64 7.36 1.93
CA GLY A 99 -7.13 8.67 2.35
C GLY A 99 -6.09 9.47 3.14
N LEU A 100 -5.43 8.84 4.12
CA LEU A 100 -4.32 9.43 4.87
C LEU A 100 -3.19 9.87 3.95
N PHE A 101 -2.77 9.00 3.03
CA PHE A 101 -1.68 9.32 2.12
C PHE A 101 -2.01 10.49 1.18
N LEU A 102 -3.23 10.53 0.65
CA LEU A 102 -3.66 11.61 -0.23
C LEU A 102 -3.87 12.93 0.53
N LEU A 103 -4.28 12.86 1.79
CA LEU A 103 -4.39 14.02 2.68
C LEU A 103 -3.00 14.58 3.00
N GLU A 104 -2.02 13.71 3.31
CA GLU A 104 -0.62 14.09 3.55
C GLU A 104 0.04 14.72 2.31
N LYS A 105 -0.33 14.27 1.11
CA LYS A 105 0.12 14.87 -0.16
C LYS A 105 -0.70 16.10 -0.59
N GLU A 106 -1.59 16.60 0.27
CA GLU A 106 -2.46 17.76 0.03
C GLU A 106 -3.32 17.65 -1.24
N LYS A 107 -3.59 16.43 -1.71
CA LYS A 107 -4.39 16.19 -2.92
C LYS A 107 -5.89 16.19 -2.63
N ILE A 108 -6.27 15.90 -1.39
CA ILE A 108 -7.67 15.83 -0.96
C ILE A 108 -7.87 16.58 0.35
N VAL A 109 -9.10 17.03 0.57
CA VAL A 109 -9.59 17.50 1.88
C VAL A 109 -10.58 16.49 2.40
N VAL A 110 -10.34 15.96 3.61
CA VAL A 110 -11.30 15.04 4.24
C VAL A 110 -12.14 15.80 5.26
N LYS A 111 -13.48 15.66 5.15
CA LYS A 111 -14.45 16.20 6.10
C LYS A 111 -15.12 15.09 6.90
N ASP A 112 -15.41 15.35 8.16
CA ASP A 112 -16.19 14.46 9.03
C ASP A 112 -17.71 14.60 8.75
N GLY A 113 -18.54 13.77 9.38
CA GLY A 113 -20.01 13.82 9.28
C GLY A 113 -20.62 15.16 9.73
N ARG A 114 -19.90 15.96 10.51
CA ARG A 114 -20.25 17.33 10.90
C ARG A 114 -19.66 18.42 9.99
N SER A 115 -19.17 18.05 8.80
CA SER A 115 -18.53 18.95 7.83
C SER A 115 -17.26 19.67 8.30
N ARG A 116 -16.68 19.25 9.44
CA ARG A 116 -15.38 19.74 9.90
C ARG A 116 -14.27 19.08 9.10
N THR A 117 -13.29 19.87 8.66
CA THR A 117 -12.07 19.36 8.04
C THR A 117 -11.27 18.56 9.06
N LEU A 118 -10.83 17.37 8.70
CA LEU A 118 -9.98 16.51 9.51
C LEU A 118 -8.52 16.77 9.17
N SER A 119 -7.71 16.97 10.21
CA SER A 119 -6.25 16.91 10.09
C SER A 119 -5.78 15.48 9.89
N HIS A 120 -4.52 15.32 9.48
CA HIS A 120 -3.87 14.01 9.37
C HIS A 120 -3.98 13.20 10.67
N ASP A 121 -3.62 13.81 11.81
CA ASP A 121 -3.70 13.17 13.12
C ASP A 121 -5.13 12.72 13.47
N ALA A 122 -6.13 13.54 13.15
CA ALA A 122 -7.52 13.21 13.42
C ALA A 122 -7.99 12.02 12.58
N LEU A 123 -7.54 11.94 11.31
CA LEU A 123 -7.84 10.81 10.43
C LEU A 123 -7.09 9.54 10.85
N LEU A 124 -5.83 9.67 11.28
CA LEU A 124 -5.05 8.56 11.84
C LEU A 124 -5.68 8.02 13.12
N ALA A 125 -6.11 8.91 14.02
CA ALA A 125 -6.81 8.56 15.24
C ALA A 125 -8.17 7.88 14.95
N ALA A 126 -8.88 8.29 13.89
CA ALA A 126 -10.06 7.57 13.42
C ALA A 126 -9.72 6.14 12.97
N GLY A 127 -8.58 5.93 12.33
CA GLY A 127 -8.07 4.60 11.99
C GLY A 127 -7.70 3.74 13.17
N LYS A 128 -6.96 4.30 14.12
CA LYS A 128 -6.54 3.60 15.35
C LYS A 128 -7.73 3.05 16.15
N ARG A 129 -8.89 3.74 16.10
CA ARG A 129 -10.13 3.27 16.74
C ARG A 129 -10.69 1.99 16.11
N GLY A 130 -10.52 1.81 14.80
CA GLY A 130 -10.96 0.61 14.09
C GLY A 130 -9.91 -0.50 14.06
N ASP A 131 -8.62 -0.12 13.99
CA ASP A 131 -7.49 -1.03 13.91
C ASP A 131 -6.29 -0.43 14.66
N LYS A 132 -5.89 -1.05 15.78
CA LYS A 132 -4.75 -0.60 16.59
C LYS A 132 -3.44 -0.56 15.80
N SER A 133 -3.32 -1.41 14.77
CA SER A 133 -2.14 -1.48 13.90
C SER A 133 -2.18 -0.50 12.72
N ALA A 134 -3.17 0.41 12.67
CA ALA A 134 -3.33 1.38 11.59
C ALA A 134 -2.07 2.25 11.36
N SER A 135 -1.36 2.66 12.42
CA SER A 135 -0.10 3.42 12.29
C SER A 135 0.98 2.63 11.57
N VAL A 136 1.25 1.40 12.04
CA VAL A 136 2.26 0.52 11.44
C VAL A 136 1.92 0.21 9.99
N LYS A 137 0.64 -0.08 9.69
CA LYS A 137 0.16 -0.28 8.32
C LYS A 137 0.34 0.95 7.46
N TYR A 138 0.14 2.14 8.03
CA TYR A 138 0.30 3.40 7.34
C TYR A 138 1.77 3.69 7.01
N ALA A 139 2.69 3.49 7.95
CA ALA A 139 4.13 3.66 7.70
C ALA A 139 4.61 2.80 6.52
N VAL A 140 4.27 1.51 6.53
CA VAL A 140 4.58 0.57 5.43
C VAL A 140 3.89 1.00 4.12
N PHE A 141 2.63 1.42 4.18
CA PHE A 141 1.90 1.87 2.99
C PHE A 141 2.51 3.13 2.38
N ARG A 142 2.87 4.11 3.21
CA ARG A 142 3.52 5.38 2.84
C ARG A 142 4.84 5.09 2.15
N ASP A 143 5.71 4.29 2.75
CA ASP A 143 7.01 3.95 2.20
C ASP A 143 6.90 3.25 0.83
N LEU A 144 6.09 2.20 0.72
CA LEU A 144 5.90 1.49 -0.54
C LEU A 144 5.34 2.39 -1.65
N ARG A 145 4.39 3.26 -1.31
CA ARG A 145 3.82 4.24 -2.26
C ARG A 145 4.83 5.31 -2.66
N ALA A 146 5.65 5.79 -1.72
CA ALA A 146 6.74 6.71 -2.02
C ALA A 146 7.78 6.07 -2.97
N ARG A 147 8.02 4.76 -2.82
CA ARG A 147 8.86 3.95 -3.73
C ARG A 147 8.22 3.65 -5.09
N GLY A 148 7.03 4.15 -5.38
CA GLY A 148 6.33 4.00 -6.67
C GLY A 148 5.64 2.66 -6.86
N TYR A 149 5.50 1.84 -5.82
CA TYR A 149 4.73 0.61 -5.89
C TYR A 149 3.22 0.88 -5.79
N ILE A 150 2.42 0.05 -6.45
CA ILE A 150 0.97 0.11 -6.30
C ILE A 150 0.57 -0.79 -5.14
N VAL A 151 0.14 -0.17 -4.04
CA VAL A 151 -0.31 -0.86 -2.83
C VAL A 151 -1.82 -0.86 -2.74
N LYS A 152 -2.41 -2.01 -2.44
CA LYS A 152 -3.84 -2.19 -2.19
C LYS A 152 -4.06 -3.02 -0.93
N THR A 153 -5.24 -2.88 -0.32
CA THR A 153 -5.65 -3.75 0.78
C THR A 153 -5.85 -5.18 0.28
N ALA A 154 -5.50 -6.15 1.12
CA ALA A 154 -5.53 -7.58 0.82
C ALA A 154 -6.55 -8.36 1.67
N LEU A 155 -7.55 -7.66 2.23
CA LEU A 155 -8.55 -8.24 3.15
C LEU A 155 -9.20 -9.53 2.62
N LYS A 156 -9.42 -9.62 1.29
CA LYS A 156 -9.97 -10.82 0.62
C LYS A 156 -9.12 -12.09 0.79
N PHE A 157 -7.83 -11.94 1.05
CA PHE A 157 -6.88 -13.04 1.16
C PHE A 157 -6.50 -13.35 2.62
N GLY A 158 -7.04 -12.62 3.59
CA GLY A 158 -6.58 -12.73 4.99
C GLY A 158 -5.20 -12.10 5.22
N ALA A 159 -4.87 -11.06 4.44
CA ALA A 159 -3.64 -10.30 4.60
C ALA A 159 -3.93 -8.80 4.66
N ASP A 160 -2.96 -8.03 5.15
CA ASP A 160 -3.12 -6.59 5.30
C ASP A 160 -2.99 -5.88 3.95
N LEU A 161 -1.85 -6.05 3.30
CA LEU A 161 -1.50 -5.34 2.08
C LEU A 161 -1.06 -6.30 0.97
N ARG A 162 -1.34 -5.92 -0.27
CA ARG A 162 -0.81 -6.55 -1.47
C ARG A 162 -0.14 -5.49 -2.33
N VAL A 163 0.99 -5.87 -2.90
CA VAL A 163 1.86 -4.95 -3.65
C VAL A 163 2.05 -5.48 -5.05
N TYR A 164 1.80 -4.61 -6.02
CA TYR A 164 2.08 -4.83 -7.43
C TYR A 164 3.41 -4.18 -7.78
N ASP A 165 4.10 -4.74 -8.75
CA ASP A 165 5.36 -4.16 -9.23
C ASP A 165 5.12 -2.80 -9.91
N ARG A 166 6.20 -2.04 -10.10
CA ARG A 166 6.13 -0.73 -10.75
C ARG A 166 5.59 -0.90 -12.18
N GLY A 167 4.63 -0.06 -12.56
CA GLY A 167 4.02 -0.08 -13.90
C GLY A 167 2.99 -1.20 -14.14
N VAL A 168 2.87 -2.17 -13.22
CA VAL A 168 1.91 -3.28 -13.33
C VAL A 168 0.55 -2.85 -12.80
N LYS A 169 -0.47 -2.82 -13.65
CA LYS A 169 -1.82 -2.42 -13.22
C LYS A 169 -2.55 -3.59 -12.55
N PRO A 170 -3.32 -3.33 -11.47
CA PRO A 170 -4.24 -4.33 -10.93
C PRO A 170 -5.23 -4.78 -12.00
N GLY A 171 -5.13 -6.05 -12.43
CA GLY A 171 -5.94 -6.63 -13.51
C GLY A 171 -5.12 -7.06 -14.73
N GLU A 172 -3.93 -6.49 -14.93
CA GLU A 172 -2.98 -6.92 -15.97
C GLU A 172 -2.11 -8.07 -15.47
N ASP A 173 -1.64 -8.00 -14.22
CA ASP A 173 -0.85 -9.06 -13.59
C ASP A 173 -1.21 -9.23 -12.10
N HIS A 174 -0.74 -10.33 -11.52
CA HIS A 174 -0.93 -10.68 -10.13
C HIS A 174 -0.04 -9.85 -9.20
N ALA A 175 -0.53 -9.55 -8.00
CA ALA A 175 0.31 -8.91 -6.97
C ALA A 175 1.55 -9.77 -6.68
N LYS A 176 2.73 -9.15 -6.63
CA LYS A 176 4.03 -9.79 -6.42
C LYS A 176 4.22 -10.23 -4.97
N TRP A 177 3.88 -9.34 -4.05
CA TRP A 177 4.03 -9.55 -2.61
C TRP A 177 2.71 -9.45 -1.87
N ILE A 178 2.58 -10.26 -0.84
CA ILE A 178 1.69 -10.01 0.29
C ILE A 178 2.54 -9.46 1.42
N VAL A 179 2.13 -8.31 1.96
CA VAL A 179 2.89 -7.60 2.99
C VAL A 179 2.15 -7.65 4.31
N TYR A 180 2.86 -8.05 5.36
CA TYR A 180 2.41 -7.98 6.75
C TYR A 180 3.26 -6.93 7.50
N PRO A 181 2.68 -5.76 7.79
CA PRO A 181 3.29 -4.76 8.65
C PRO A 181 3.35 -5.26 10.10
N VAL A 182 4.52 -5.17 10.72
CA VAL A 182 4.74 -5.52 12.12
C VAL A 182 5.56 -4.42 12.78
N HIS A 183 5.28 -4.16 14.06
CA HIS A 183 6.11 -3.28 14.86
C HIS A 183 7.35 -4.03 15.34
N GLU A 184 8.50 -3.38 15.47
CA GLU A 184 9.74 -4.04 15.92
C GLU A 184 9.62 -4.65 17.32
N SER A 185 8.87 -4.00 18.21
CA SER A 185 8.61 -4.50 19.57
C SER A 185 7.47 -5.52 19.64
N ALA A 186 6.81 -5.82 18.53
CA ALA A 186 5.71 -6.78 18.52
C ALA A 186 6.25 -8.22 18.61
N HIS A 187 5.76 -8.96 19.60
CA HIS A 187 6.01 -10.39 19.69
C HIS A 187 5.15 -11.15 18.68
N MET A 188 5.78 -12.02 17.89
CA MET A 188 5.11 -12.90 16.94
C MET A 188 5.46 -14.36 17.28
N THR A 189 4.44 -15.21 17.39
CA THR A 189 4.67 -16.64 17.59
C THR A 189 5.05 -17.34 16.28
N TRP A 190 5.72 -18.48 16.37
CA TRP A 190 5.99 -19.33 15.19
C TRP A 190 4.71 -19.78 14.48
N TYR A 191 3.62 -19.96 15.23
CA TYR A 191 2.30 -20.27 14.66
C TYR A 191 1.78 -19.13 13.80
N ASP A 192 1.84 -17.89 14.29
CA ASP A 192 1.41 -16.71 13.53
C ASP A 192 2.24 -16.50 12.27
N PHE A 193 3.55 -16.74 12.36
CA PHE A 193 4.45 -16.67 11.23
C PHE A 193 4.12 -17.74 10.17
N SER A 194 3.97 -18.99 10.59
CA SER A 194 3.60 -20.11 9.72
C SER A 194 2.23 -19.88 9.06
N ALA A 195 1.26 -19.32 9.78
CA ALA A 195 -0.03 -18.95 9.25
C ALA A 195 0.07 -17.88 8.13
N LYS A 196 0.86 -16.82 8.34
CA LYS A 196 1.14 -15.80 7.31
C LYS A 196 1.81 -16.42 6.08
N ASN A 197 2.78 -17.29 6.28
CA ASN A 197 3.48 -18.00 5.21
C ASN A 197 2.51 -18.88 4.40
N ARG A 198 1.62 -19.61 5.07
CA ARG A 198 0.57 -20.41 4.42
C ARG A 198 -0.35 -19.56 3.55
N VAL A 199 -0.75 -18.36 4.00
CA VAL A 199 -1.61 -17.45 3.22
C VAL A 199 -0.89 -16.97 1.95
N ALA A 200 0.36 -16.53 2.08
CA ALA A 200 1.17 -16.12 0.93
C ALA A 200 1.35 -17.27 -0.07
N HIS A 201 1.67 -18.46 0.42
CA HIS A 201 1.83 -19.66 -0.41
C HIS A 201 0.53 -20.06 -1.12
N SER A 202 -0.61 -20.01 -0.43
CA SER A 202 -1.93 -20.33 -1.00
C SER A 202 -2.32 -19.40 -2.14
N THR A 203 -1.88 -18.13 -2.09
CA THR A 203 -2.15 -17.14 -3.13
C THR A 203 -1.09 -17.08 -4.23
N LYS A 204 -0.08 -17.97 -4.18
CA LYS A 204 1.09 -18.00 -5.07
C LYS A 204 1.85 -16.66 -5.07
N LYS A 205 1.96 -16.03 -3.91
CA LYS A 205 2.65 -14.74 -3.72
C LYS A 205 3.83 -14.89 -2.77
N ARG A 206 4.79 -13.97 -2.90
CA ARG A 206 5.94 -13.90 -2.00
C ARG A 206 5.51 -13.23 -0.70
N LEU A 207 5.87 -13.80 0.44
CA LEU A 207 5.62 -13.21 1.75
C LEU A 207 6.68 -12.12 2.00
N LEU A 208 6.20 -10.93 2.32
CA LEU A 208 7.03 -9.80 2.75
C LEU A 208 6.58 -9.35 4.14
N ILE A 209 7.52 -9.20 5.05
CA ILE A 209 7.30 -8.66 6.39
C ILE A 209 7.91 -7.27 6.40
N GLY A 210 7.09 -6.25 6.67
CA GLY A 210 7.55 -4.87 6.85
C GLY A 210 7.66 -4.58 8.33
N VAL A 211 8.87 -4.55 8.86
CA VAL A 211 9.15 -4.19 10.25
C VAL A 211 9.27 -2.69 10.33
N VAL A 212 8.48 -2.07 11.21
CA VAL A 212 8.48 -0.63 11.46
C VAL A 212 9.05 -0.38 12.85
N ASP A 213 10.00 0.54 12.96
CA ASP A 213 10.55 0.99 14.24
C ASP A 213 9.76 2.18 14.83
N ASP A 214 10.21 2.65 16.00
CA ASP A 214 9.61 3.81 16.67
C ASP A 214 9.75 5.14 15.90
N GLU A 215 10.64 5.22 14.89
CA GLU A 215 10.86 6.39 14.03
C GLU A 215 10.05 6.34 12.71
N ASP A 216 9.13 5.36 12.57
CA ASP A 216 8.37 5.05 11.35
C ASP A 216 9.25 4.63 10.14
N ASP A 217 10.48 4.21 10.39
CA ASP A 217 11.39 3.66 9.38
C ASP A 217 11.06 2.18 9.14
N VAL A 218 11.12 1.78 7.86
CA VAL A 218 10.59 0.48 7.42
C VAL A 218 11.66 -0.41 6.83
N THR A 219 11.88 -1.56 7.47
CA THR A 219 12.75 -2.64 6.97
C THR A 219 11.93 -3.79 6.43
N TYR A 220 12.28 -4.26 5.23
CA TYR A 220 11.57 -5.35 4.57
C TYR A 220 12.34 -6.67 4.61
N TYR A 221 11.67 -7.72 5.05
CA TYR A 221 12.17 -9.08 5.02
C TYR A 221 11.29 -9.93 4.11
N GLU A 222 11.90 -10.61 3.16
CA GLU A 222 11.19 -11.57 2.35
C GLU A 222 11.45 -12.98 2.83
N VAL A 223 10.37 -13.73 2.91
CA VAL A 223 10.38 -15.12 3.32
C VAL A 223 10.14 -15.97 2.08
N LYS A 224 11.08 -16.88 1.83
CA LYS A 224 10.95 -17.90 0.78
C LYS A 224 11.02 -19.27 1.42
N TRP A 225 10.07 -20.11 1.06
CA TRP A 225 10.16 -21.53 1.40
C TRP A 225 11.21 -22.19 0.50
N MET A 226 12.23 -22.78 1.10
CA MET A 226 13.27 -23.53 0.38
C MET A 226 13.15 -25.02 0.69
N ARG A 227 13.38 -25.86 -0.33
CA ARG A 227 13.63 -27.28 -0.16
C ARG A 227 15.15 -27.46 0.00
N PRO A 228 15.62 -28.02 1.12
CA PRO A 228 17.02 -28.39 1.29
C PRO A 228 17.46 -29.45 0.28
#